data_AF-A0A832WH59-F1
#
_entry.id   AF-A0A832WH59-F1
#
_cell.length_a   1.000
_cell.length_b   1.000
_cell.length_c   1.000
_cell.angle_alpha   90.00
_cell.angle_beta   90.00
_cell.angle_gamma   90.00
#
_symmetry.space_group_name_H-M   'P 1'
#
loop_
_entity.id
_entity.type
_entity.pdbx_description
1 polymer ?
#
loop_
_entity_poly.entity_id
_entity_poly.type
_entity_poly.pdbx_seq_one_letter_code
_entity_poly.pdbx_strand_id
1 'polypeptide(L)' 'MVRHECGYEQEIFCRRCGTPVVYNERTGLQCPKCGHEITLLCHGCGKKW' A
#
# COMPACT_ATOMS: atom_id res chain seq x y z
N MET A 1 -5.07 6.50 5.02
CA MET A 1 -3.97 5.71 5.61
C MET A 1 -4.24 4.24 5.37
N VAL A 2 -3.21 3.48 5.00
CA VAL A 2 -3.27 2.02 4.90
C VAL A 2 -2.60 1.44 6.13
N ARG A 3 -3.16 0.36 6.67
CA ARG A 3 -2.68 -0.33 7.87
C ARG A 3 -2.07 -1.66 7.48
N HIS A 4 -0.87 -1.93 7.97
CA HIS A 4 -0.18 -3.20 7.83
C HIS A 4 -0.61 -4.19 8.93
N GLU A 5 -0.41 -5.50 8.71
CA GLU A 5 -0.71 -6.55 9.71
C GLU A 5 0.00 -6.30 11.05
N CYS A 6 1.17 -5.68 11.05
CA CYS A 6 1.92 -5.37 12.29
C CYS A 6 1.35 -4.17 13.08
N GLY A 7 0.32 -3.51 12.56
CA GLY A 7 -0.28 -2.32 13.17
C GLY A 7 0.32 -0.99 12.71
N TYR A 8 1.36 -1.00 11.87
CA TYR A 8 1.93 0.21 11.29
C TYR A 8 1.00 0.83 10.25
N GLU A 9 0.83 2.14 10.30
CA GLU A 9 -0.02 2.91 9.38
C GLU A 9 0.81 3.97 8.66
N GLN A 10 0.67 4.07 7.34
CA GLN A 10 1.17 5.21 6.59
C GLN A 10 0.25 5.52 5.42
N GLU A 11 0.37 6.74 4.92
CA GLU A 11 -0.23 7.12 3.65
C GLU A 11 0.71 6.72 2.52
N ILE A 12 0.17 6.01 1.55
CA ILE A 12 0.89 5.58 0.37
C ILE A 12 0.11 6.12 -0.82
N PHE A 13 0.84 6.74 -1.73
CA PHE A 13 0.29 7.30 -2.95
C PHE A 13 0.85 6.56 -4.15
N CYS A 14 0.02 6.37 -5.17
CA CYS A 14 0.46 5.78 -6.41
C CYS A 14 1.46 6.71 -7.12
N ARG A 15 2.64 6.19 -7.47
CA ARG A 15 3.67 6.94 -8.20
C ARG A 15 3.25 7.40 -9.61
N ARG A 16 2.20 6.81 -10.19
CA ARG A 16 1.71 7.19 -11.53
C ARG A 16 0.72 8.34 -11.53
N CYS A 17 -0.23 8.35 -10.59
CA CYS A 17 -1.37 9.27 -10.62
C CYS A 17 -1.56 10.07 -9.33
N GLY A 18 -0.74 9.83 -8.30
CA GLY A 18 -0.83 10.50 -7.00
C GLY A 18 -2.05 10.12 -6.17
N THR A 19 -2.89 9.17 -6.63
CA THR A 19 -4.07 8.72 -5.89
C THR A 19 -3.65 7.87 -4.68
N PRO A 20 -4.29 8.03 -3.50
CA PRO A 20 -4.06 7.15 -2.36
C PRO A 20 -4.32 5.70 -2.73
N VAL A 21 -3.43 4.81 -2.34
CA VAL A 21 -3.58 3.39 -2.65
C VAL A 21 -4.35 2.69 -1.55
N VAL A 22 -4.97 1.58 -1.93
CA VAL A 22 -5.77 0.75 -1.03
C VAL A 22 -5.05 -0.57 -0.81
N TYR A 23 -5.13 -1.10 0.41
CA TYR A 23 -4.65 -2.42 0.72
C TYR A 23 -5.78 -3.43 0.52
N ASN A 24 -5.47 -4.53 -0.16
CA ASN A 24 -6.37 -5.66 -0.36
C ASN A 24 -5.62 -6.94 0.04
N GLU A 25 -6.20 -7.76 0.91
CA GLU A 25 -5.55 -8.97 1.42
C GLU A 25 -5.19 -9.99 0.32
N ARG A 26 -5.87 -9.98 -0.82
CA ARG A 26 -5.56 -10.87 -1.95
C ARG A 26 -4.47 -10.34 -2.88
N THR A 27 -4.37 -9.03 -3.06
CA THR A 27 -3.53 -8.41 -4.10
C THR A 27 -2.47 -7.46 -3.54
N GLY A 28 -2.41 -7.27 -2.23
CA GLY A 28 -1.56 -6.29 -1.58
C GLY A 28 -2.02 -4.85 -1.86
N LEU A 29 -1.07 -3.92 -1.95
CA LEU A 29 -1.35 -2.52 -2.22
C LEU A 29 -1.63 -2.27 -3.71
N GLN A 30 -2.78 -1.67 -4.00
CA GLN A 30 -3.19 -1.35 -5.37
C GLN A 30 -3.72 0.08 -5.50
N CYS A 31 -3.40 0.71 -6.62
CA CYS A 31 -4.00 1.97 -7.06
C CYS A 31 -5.43 1.75 -7.59
N PRO A 32 -6.48 2.27 -6.94
CA PRO A 32 -7.87 2.06 -7.40
C PRO A 32 -8.18 2.78 -8.72
N LYS A 33 -7.41 3.83 -9.07
CA LYS A 33 -7.64 4.63 -10.28
C LYS A 33 -6.96 4.06 -11.52
N CYS A 34 -5.80 3.45 -11.34
CA CYS A 34 -4.89 3.11 -12.42
C CYS A 34 -4.56 1.62 -12.49
N GLY A 35 -5.04 0.82 -11.52
CA GLY A 35 -4.80 -0.62 -11.42
C GLY A 35 -3.37 -1.00 -11.09
N HIS A 36 -2.47 -0.03 -10.88
CA HIS A 36 -1.06 -0.30 -10.61
C HIS A 36 -0.88 -0.93 -9.23
N GLU A 37 -0.30 -2.12 -9.20
CA GLU A 37 0.16 -2.81 -7.99
C GLU A 37 1.44 -2.18 -7.47
N ILE A 38 1.52 -2.02 -6.15
CA ILE A 38 2.62 -1.35 -5.48
C ILE A 38 3.22 -2.32 -4.47
N THR A 39 4.49 -2.64 -4.67
CA THR A 39 5.23 -3.46 -3.73
C THR A 39 6.12 -2.57 -2.86
N LEU A 40 5.91 -2.63 -1.56
CA LEU A 40 6.57 -1.79 -0.56
C LEU A 40 6.87 -2.65 0.67
N LEU A 41 7.97 -2.33 1.36
CA LEU A 41 8.26 -2.88 2.68
C LEU A 41 7.64 -1.97 3.75
N CYS A 42 6.96 -2.56 4.71
CA CYS A 42 6.46 -1.87 5.89
C CYS A 42 7.62 -1.29 6.69
N HIS A 43 7.60 0.02 6.97
CA HIS A 43 8.65 0.69 7.75
C HIS A 43 8.64 0.27 9.23
N GLY A 44 7.54 -0.30 9.74
CA GLY A 44 7.45 -0.77 11.12
C GLY A 44 8.12 -2.13 11.35
N CYS A 45 7.89 -3.12 10.46
CA CYS A 45 8.37 -4.50 10.66
C CYS A 45 9.29 -5.03 9.55
N GLY A 46 9.52 -4.28 8.48
CA GLY A 46 10.36 -4.68 7.34
C GLY A 46 9.76 -5.76 6.43
N LYS A 47 8.58 -6.30 6.74
CA LYS A 47 7.87 -7.24 5.86
C LYS A 47 7.24 -6.53 4.67
N LYS A 48 6.96 -7.27 3.59
CA LYS A 48 6.14 -6.76 2.48
C LYS A 48 4.76 -6.38 2.99
N TRP A 49 4.23 -5.32 2.38
CA TRP A 49 2.85 -4.93 2.58
C TRP A 49 1.89 -5.90 1.91
#